data_AF-A0A959TIF5-F1
#
_entry.id   AF-A0A959TIF5-F1
#
_cell.length_a   1.000
_cell.length_b   1.000
_cell.length_c   1.000
_cell.angle_alpha   90.00
_cell.angle_beta   90.00
_cell.angle_gamma   90.00
#
_symmetry.space_group_name_H-M   'P 1'
#
loop_
_entity.id
_entity.type
_entity.pdbx_description
1 polymer ?
#
loop_
_entity_poly.entity_id
_entity_poly.type
_entity_poly.pdbx_seq_one_letter_code
_entity_poly.pdbx_strand_id
1 'polypeptide(L)'
;EKGLSILATISGAAPMIGFLGTVIGMIVTFHTMKISGAGVELDQLSGGIMQAMVTTVAGLVIGIVAYVAYNTLVARVNKVVQNMEASTIAFMDVLEAPAK
;
A
#
# COMPACT_ATOMS: atom_id res chain seq x y z
N GLU A 1 2.82 -16.58 -6.41
CA GLU A 1 2.33 -16.11 -5.09
C GLU A 1 3.40 -15.44 -4.23
N LYS A 2 4.67 -15.89 -4.24
CA LYS A 2 5.78 -15.22 -3.53
C LYS A 2 5.88 -13.75 -3.99
N GLY A 3 5.61 -12.80 -3.10
CA GLY A 3 5.63 -11.36 -3.36
C GLY A 3 4.25 -10.68 -3.39
N LEU A 4 3.18 -11.38 -3.75
CA LEU A 4 1.83 -10.80 -3.75
C LEU A 4 1.36 -10.46 -2.34
N SER A 5 1.58 -11.38 -1.38
CA SER A 5 1.23 -11.16 0.03
C SER A 5 1.96 -9.95 0.61
N ILE A 6 3.23 -9.74 0.26
CA ILE A 6 4.02 -8.58 0.69
C ILE A 6 3.44 -7.28 0.11
N LEU A 7 3.08 -7.26 -1.17
CA LEU A 7 2.45 -6.10 -1.81
C LEU A 7 1.09 -5.75 -1.18
N ALA A 8 0.28 -6.76 -0.85
CA ALA A 8 -0.97 -6.57 -0.14
C ALA A 8 -0.73 -5.94 1.24
N THR A 9 0.23 -6.47 2.02
CA THR A 9 0.59 -5.91 3.32
C THR A 9 1.09 -4.47 3.20
N ILE A 10 1.95 -4.16 2.23
CA ILE A 10 2.46 -2.79 2.01
C ILE A 10 1.32 -1.84 1.62
N SER A 11 0.38 -2.27 0.78
CA SER A 11 -0.75 -1.43 0.36
C SER A 11 -1.63 -1.00 1.53
N GLY A 12 -1.80 -1.87 2.54
CA GLY A 12 -2.51 -1.53 3.76
C GLY A 12 -1.65 -0.81 4.80
N ALA A 13 -0.38 -1.17 4.94
CA ALA A 13 0.51 -0.61 5.95
C ALA A 13 0.98 0.81 5.63
N ALA A 14 1.20 1.16 4.35
CA ALA A 14 1.72 2.47 3.96
C ALA A 14 0.82 3.65 4.38
N PRO A 15 -0.52 3.61 4.17
CA PRO A 15 -1.42 4.64 4.70
C PRO A 15 -1.40 4.75 6.23
N MET A 16 -1.32 3.62 6.93
CA MET A 16 -1.25 3.60 8.39
C MET A 16 0.04 4.24 8.91
N ILE A 17 1.16 4.04 8.21
CA ILE A 17 2.44 4.72 8.51
C ILE A 17 2.33 6.23 8.25
N GLY A 18 1.67 6.65 7.18
CA GLY A 18 1.41 8.07 6.92
C GLY A 18 0.56 8.74 8.00
N PHE A 19 -0.41 8.01 8.55
CA PHE A 19 -1.21 8.45 9.69
C PHE A 19 -0.39 8.49 11.00
N LEU A 20 0.52 7.54 11.21
CA LEU A 20 1.45 7.62 12.34
C LEU A 20 2.31 8.91 12.27
N GLY A 21 2.74 9.29 11.06
CA GLY A 21 3.49 10.53 10.81
C GLY A 21 2.73 11.79 11.22
N THR A 22 1.42 11.87 10.95
CA THR A 22 0.60 13.01 11.41
C THR A 22 0.51 13.08 12.92
N VAL A 23 0.27 11.94 13.57
CA VAL A 23 0.17 11.89 15.03
C VAL A 23 1.48 12.35 15.68
N ILE A 24 2.63 11.90 15.17
CA ILE A 24 3.94 12.33 15.65
C ILE A 24 4.15 13.83 15.42
N GLY A 25 3.85 14.34 14.23
CA GLY A 25 3.98 15.77 13.92
C GLY A 25 3.13 16.67 14.82
N MET A 26 1.89 16.24 15.11
CA MET A 26 1.01 16.93 16.04
C MET A 26 1.54 16.89 17.48
N ILE A 27 2.08 15.76 17.95
CA ILE A 27 2.70 15.65 19.28
C ILE A 27 3.86 16.64 19.43
N VAL A 28 4.75 16.70 18.44
CA VAL A 28 5.88 17.64 18.43
C VAL A 28 5.38 19.09 18.45
N THR A 29 4.38 19.40 17.64
CA THR A 29 3.77 20.74 17.56
C THR A 29 3.21 21.17 18.92
N PHE A 30 2.43 20.31 19.58
CA PHE A 30 1.88 20.60 20.91
C PHE A 30 2.96 20.67 22.00
N HIS A 31 4.03 19.89 21.89
CA HIS A 31 5.16 19.93 22.81
C HIS A 31 5.92 21.27 22.72
N THR A 32 6.21 21.73 21.50
CA THR A 32 6.85 23.04 21.27
C THR A 32 5.96 24.18 21.76
N MET A 33 4.64 24.07 21.56
CA MET A 33 3.66 25.03 22.06
C MET A 33 3.68 25.11 23.60
N LYS A 34 3.77 23.97 24.29
CA LYS A 34 3.84 23.91 25.76
C LYS A 34 5.10 24.60 26.31
N ILE A 35 6.24 24.44 25.64
CA ILE A 35 7.52 24.98 26.11
C ILE A 35 7.63 26.48 25.83
N SER A 36 7.01 26.97 24.77
CA SER A 36 7.17 28.36 24.32
C SER A 36 6.45 29.39 25.21
N GLY A 37 5.55 28.97 26.11
CA GLY A 37 5.11 29.73 27.28
C GLY A 37 4.24 30.98 27.07
N ALA A 38 4.50 31.80 26.05
CA ALA A 38 3.72 32.98 25.70
C ALA A 38 4.12 33.49 24.30
N GLY A 39 3.20 33.43 23.34
CA GLY A 39 3.44 33.87 21.96
C GLY A 39 3.69 32.71 21.01
N VAL A 40 2.64 31.92 20.73
CA VAL A 40 2.69 30.96 19.63
C VAL A 40 2.66 31.77 18.33
N GLU A 41 3.79 31.89 17.65
CA GLU A 41 3.75 32.35 16.27
C GLU A 41 3.02 31.30 15.44
N LEU A 42 1.92 31.72 14.81
CA LEU A 42 1.12 30.90 13.89
C LEU A 42 1.99 30.21 12.84
N ASP A 43 3.13 30.81 12.49
CA ASP A 43 4.09 30.27 11.54
C ASP A 43 4.68 28.92 12.02
N GLN A 44 5.12 28.84 13.28
CA GLN A 44 5.66 27.60 13.87
C GLN A 44 4.61 26.49 13.98
N LEU A 45 3.36 26.86 14.30
CA LEU A 45 2.24 25.93 14.36
C LEU A 45 1.91 25.39 12.96
N SER A 46 1.86 26.29 11.97
CA SER A 46 1.52 25.95 10.58
C SER A 46 2.54 25.02 9.95
N GLY A 47 3.84 25.18 10.26
CA GLY A 47 4.90 24.30 9.78
C GLY A 47 4.75 22.86 10.29
N GLY A 48 4.47 22.68 11.59
CA GLY A 48 4.27 21.36 12.19
C GLY A 48 3.04 20.63 11.66
N ILE A 49 1.94 21.36 11.44
CA ILE A 49 0.71 20.82 10.83
C ILE A 49 0.93 20.49 9.34
N MET A 50 1.62 21.35 8.60
CA MET A 50 1.95 21.10 7.20
C MET A 50 2.79 19.82 7.07
N GLN A 51 3.82 19.67 7.89
CA GLN A 51 4.66 18.48 7.88
C GLN A 51 3.83 17.22 8.19
N ALA A 52 2.97 17.27 9.21
CA ALA A 52 2.04 16.20 9.51
C ALA A 52 1.23 15.82 8.26
N MET A 53 0.55 16.78 7.63
CA MET A 53 -0.27 16.52 6.44
C MET A 53 0.51 15.92 5.27
N VAL A 54 1.73 16.41 5.00
CA VAL A 54 2.58 15.90 3.91
C VAL A 54 2.92 14.43 4.12
N THR A 55 3.20 13.99 5.36
CA THR A 55 3.49 12.57 5.65
C THR A 55 2.29 11.66 5.39
N THR A 56 1.06 12.12 5.66
CA THR A 56 -0.15 11.36 5.32
C THR A 56 -0.35 11.27 3.81
N VAL A 57 -0.17 12.37 3.08
CA VAL A 57 -0.26 12.36 1.61
C VAL A 57 0.76 11.39 1.02
N ALA A 58 2.00 11.40 1.51
CA ALA A 58 3.03 10.46 1.07
C ALA A 58 2.65 8.99 1.32
N GLY A 59 2.13 8.67 2.52
CA GLY A 59 1.67 7.32 2.86
C GLY A 59 0.50 6.84 1.99
N LEU A 60 -0.44 7.74 1.66
CA LEU A 60 -1.55 7.44 0.76
C LEU A 60 -1.08 7.18 -0.67
N VAL A 61 -0.17 8.00 -1.20
CA VAL A 61 0.37 7.82 -2.56
C VAL A 61 1.05 6.46 -2.68
N ILE A 62 1.89 6.09 -1.72
CA ILE A 62 2.57 4.78 -1.70
C ILE A 62 1.54 3.64 -1.60
N GLY A 63 0.54 3.77 -0.73
CA GLY A 63 -0.52 2.77 -0.56
C GLY A 63 -1.33 2.53 -1.84
N ILE A 64 -1.74 3.60 -2.53
CA ILE A 64 -2.51 3.53 -3.78
C ILE A 64 -1.69 2.84 -4.88
N VAL A 65 -0.43 3.25 -5.05
CA VAL A 65 0.44 2.65 -6.08
C VAL A 65 0.67 1.16 -5.81
N ALA A 66 0.94 0.79 -4.55
CA ALA A 66 1.10 -0.62 -4.16
C ALA A 66 -0.19 -1.44 -4.39
N TYR A 67 -1.36 -0.86 -4.11
CA TYR A 67 -2.65 -1.53 -4.32
C TYR A 67 -2.93 -1.79 -5.82
N VAL A 68 -2.67 -0.82 -6.68
CA VAL A 68 -2.82 -0.98 -8.14
C VAL A 68 -1.85 -2.03 -8.68
N ALA A 69 -0.60 -2.02 -8.21
CA ALA A 69 0.41 -3.01 -8.59
C ALA A 69 -0.01 -4.42 -8.15
N TYR A 70 -0.53 -4.57 -6.92
CA TYR A 70 -1.02 -5.84 -6.40
C TYR A 70 -2.13 -6.41 -7.29
N ASN A 71 -3.16 -5.61 -7.58
CA ASN A 71 -4.30 -6.06 -8.37
C ASN A 71 -3.88 -6.47 -9.80
N THR A 72 -2.97 -5.71 -10.42
CA THR A 72 -2.44 -6.03 -11.75
C THR A 72 -1.67 -7.36 -11.74
N LEU A 73 -0.86 -7.62 -10.70
CA LEU A 73 -0.12 -8.88 -10.56
C LEU A 73 -1.06 -10.06 -10.31
N VAL A 74 -2.07 -9.89 -9.45
CA VAL A 74 -3.12 -10.90 -9.21
C VAL A 74 -3.81 -11.29 -10.52
N ALA A 75 -4.24 -10.32 -11.32
CA ALA A 75 -4.88 -10.57 -12.60
C ALA A 75 -3.99 -11.36 -13.56
N ARG A 76 -2.68 -11.06 -13.60
CA ARG A 76 -1.70 -11.82 -14.41
C ARG A 76 -1.52 -13.25 -13.90
N VAL A 77 -1.43 -13.45 -12.59
CA VAL A 77 -1.30 -14.78 -11.98
C VAL A 77 -2.53 -15.63 -12.31
N ASN A 78 -3.73 -15.09 -12.16
CA ASN A 78 -4.97 -15.80 -12.50
C ASN A 78 -5.01 -16.22 -13.97
N LYS A 79 -4.55 -15.35 -14.88
CA LYS A 79 -4.48 -15.69 -16.31
C LYS A 79 -3.50 -16.82 -16.60
N VAL A 80 -2.38 -16.88 -15.89
CA VAL A 80 -1.43 -18.00 -16.00
C VAL A 80 -2.05 -19.30 -15.49
N VAL A 81 -2.76 -19.25 -14.35
CA VAL A 81 -3.46 -20.42 -13.80
C VAL A 81 -4.51 -20.94 -14.79
N GLN A 82 -5.33 -20.07 -15.36
CA GLN A 82 -6.32 -20.44 -16.38
C GLN A 82 -5.67 -21.12 -17.61
N ASN A 83 -4.53 -20.61 -18.08
CA ASN A 83 -3.81 -21.23 -19.20
C ASN A 83 -3.25 -22.62 -18.85
N MET A 84 -2.80 -22.81 -17.60
CA MET A 84 -2.33 -24.11 -17.11
C MET A 84 -3.48 -25.11 -17.00
N GLU A 85 -4.63 -24.69 -16.49
CA GLU A 85 -5.85 -25.51 -16.42
C GLU A 85 -6.28 -25.93 -17.83
N ALA A 86 -6.37 -24.99 -18.78
CA ALA A 86 -6.72 -25.29 -20.16
C ALA A 86 -5.73 -26.26 -20.83
N SER A 87 -4.43 -26.09 -20.58
CA SER A 87 -3.39 -26.98 -21.12
C SER A 87 -3.46 -28.38 -20.51
N THR A 88 -3.83 -28.47 -19.22
CA THR A 88 -4.01 -29.75 -18.53
C THR A 88 -5.22 -30.50 -19.09
N ILE A 89 -6.35 -29.80 -19.30
CA ILE A 89 -7.54 -30.37 -19.92
C ILE A 89 -7.21 -30.88 -21.33
N ALA A 90 -6.56 -30.07 -22.15
CA ALA A 90 -6.15 -30.48 -23.50
C ALA A 90 -5.20 -31.69 -23.49
N PHE A 91 -4.32 -31.80 -22.49
CA PHE A 91 -3.46 -32.97 -22.33
C PHE A 91 -4.25 -34.23 -21.93
N MET A 92 -5.24 -34.10 -21.05
CA MET A 92 -6.12 -35.21 -20.68
C MET A 92 -6.95 -35.69 -21.89
N ASP A 93 -7.48 -34.78 -22.69
CA ASP A 93 -8.23 -35.10 -23.92
C ASP A 93 -7.37 -35.91 -24.92
N VAL A 94 -6.06 -35.61 -25.01
CA VAL A 94 -5.12 -36.37 -25.85
C VAL A 94 -4.88 -37.78 -25.33
N LEU A 95 -4.88 -37.98 -24.00
CA LEU A 95 -4.71 -39.30 -23.38
C LEU A 95 -5.97 -40.16 -23.46
N GLU A 96 -7.16 -39.54 -23.43
CA GLU A 96 -8.45 -40.23 -23.59
C GLU A 96 -8.81 -40.49 -25.05
N ALA A 97 -8.13 -39.84 -26.00
CA ALA A 97 -8.32 -40.13 -27.42
C ALA A 97 -7.99 -41.62 -27.69
N PRO A 98 -8.92 -42.41 -28.24
CA PRO A 98 -8.74 -43.84 -28.40
C PRO A 98 -7.51 -44.09 -29.27
N ALA A 99 -6.58 -44.89 -28.73
CA ALA A 99 -5.47 -45.44 -29.52
C ALA A 99 -6.09 -46.19 -30.71
N LYS A 100 -5.89 -45.65 -31.91
CA LYS A 100 -6.21 -46.35 -33.16
C LYS A 100 -5.39 -47.62 -33.28
#